data_AF-A0A3A4ZI46-F1
#
_entry.id   AF-A0A3A4ZI46-F1
#
_cell.length_a   1.000
_cell.length_b   1.000
_cell.length_c   1.000
_cell.angle_alpha   90.00
_cell.angle_beta   90.00
_cell.angle_gamma   90.00
#
_symmetry.space_group_name_H-M   'P 1'
#
loop_
_entity.id
_entity.type
_entity.pdbx_description
1 polymer ?
#
loop_
_entity_poly.entity_id
_entity_poly.type
_entity_poly.pdbx_seq_one_letter_code
_entity_poly.pdbx_strand_id
1 'polypeptide(L)' 'MKTTELRDMTLAELASRAAELSEELARMRMQLALKRLDNPLKARTTRRDLARVRTIMNEKKRAGAAEAAGAADAGTKKA' A
#
# COMPACT_ATOMS: atom_id res chain seq x y z
N MET A 1 5.24 11.34 -1.33
CA MET A 1 3.83 11.58 -1.72
C MET A 1 3.03 12.27 -0.62
N LYS A 2 2.01 13.07 -1.00
CA LYS A 2 0.99 13.59 -0.07
C LYS A 2 -0.10 12.55 0.12
N THR A 3 -0.58 12.40 1.36
CA THR A 3 -1.59 11.39 1.74
C THR A 3 -2.99 11.68 1.22
N THR A 4 -3.30 12.94 0.90
CA THR A 4 -4.60 13.37 0.35
C THR A 4 -4.83 12.78 -1.04
N GLU A 5 -3.86 12.95 -1.95
CA GLU A 5 -3.92 12.44 -3.32
C GLU A 5 -4.07 10.90 -3.38
N LEU A 6 -3.49 10.19 -2.40
CA LEU A 6 -3.60 8.74 -2.30
C LEU A 6 -4.99 8.28 -1.81
N ARG A 7 -5.74 9.12 -1.08
CA ARG A 7 -7.09 8.79 -0.65
C ARG A 7 -8.11 8.96 -1.77
N ASP A 8 -7.85 9.87 -2.70
CA ASP A 8 -8.73 10.15 -3.84
C ASP A 8 -8.65 9.05 -4.92
N MET A 9 -7.51 8.37 -5.04
CA MET A 9 -7.30 7.26 -6.00
C MET A 9 -8.13 6.02 -5.70
N THR A 10 -8.56 5.30 -6.73
CA THR A 10 -9.29 4.03 -6.58
C THR A 10 -8.39 2.89 -6.06
N LEU A 11 -8.99 1.79 -5.57
CA LEU A 11 -8.23 0.61 -5.13
C LEU A 11 -7.34 0.02 -6.24
N ALA A 12 -7.81 0.03 -7.49
CA ALA A 12 -7.05 -0.46 -8.64
C ALA A 12 -5.86 0.44 -8.95
N GLU A 13 -6.05 1.76 -8.94
CA GLU A 13 -4.98 2.73 -9.14
C GLU A 13 -3.93 2.65 -8.03
N LEU A 14 -4.35 2.49 -6.78
CA LEU A 14 -3.44 2.29 -5.65
C LEU A 14 -2.62 1.00 -5.79
N ALA A 15 -3.21 -0.06 -6.33
CA ALA A 15 -2.50 -1.30 -6.61
C ALA A 15 -1.44 -1.13 -7.72
N SER A 16 -1.79 -0.43 -8.82
CA SER A 16 -0.82 -0.09 -9.88
C SER A 16 0.33 0.74 -9.33
N ARG A 17 0.01 1.80 -8.57
CA ARG A 17 1.01 2.68 -7.94
C ARG A 17 1.93 1.92 -7.00
N ALA A 18 1.39 0.96 -6.24
CA ALA A 18 2.18 0.12 -5.36
C ALA A 18 3.14 -0.80 -6.13
N ALA A 19 2.73 -1.32 -7.29
CA ALA A 19 3.59 -2.13 -8.16
C ALA A 19 4.75 -1.31 -8.72
N GLU A 20 4.46 -0.12 -9.27
CA GLU A 20 5.47 0.81 -9.78
C GLU A 20 6.50 1.19 -8.71
N LEU A 21 6.04 1.61 -7.53
CA LEU A 21 6.92 1.97 -6.40
C LEU A 21 7.76 0.77 -5.91
N SER A 22 7.22 -0.45 -6.01
CA SER A 22 7.94 -1.66 -5.65
C SER A 22 9.06 -1.98 -6.66
N GLU A 23 8.80 -1.80 -7.95
CA GLU A 23 9.80 -1.99 -9.00
C GLU A 23 10.90 -0.93 -8.92
N GLU A 24 10.54 0.33 -8.70
CA GLU A 24 11.51 1.41 -8.46
C GLU A 24 12.39 1.10 -7.24
N LEU A 25 11.79 0.63 -6.14
CA LEU A 25 12.54 0.25 -4.95
C LEU A 25 13.48 -0.95 -5.23
N ALA A 26 13.06 -1.91 -6.05
CA ALA A 26 13.90 -3.03 -6.47
C ALA A 26 15.10 -2.55 -7.30
N ARG A 27 14.89 -1.65 -8.26
CA ARG A 27 15.98 -1.02 -9.02
C ARG A 27 16.96 -0.27 -8.11
N MET A 28 16.46 0.53 -7.18
CA MET A 28 17.29 1.26 -6.22
C MET A 28 18.07 0.32 -5.29
N ARG A 29 17.49 -0.82 -4.88
CA ARG A 29 18.18 -1.84 -4.09
C ARG A 29 19.33 -2.49 -4.86
N MET A 30 19.13 -2.79 -6.15
CA MET A 30 20.20 -3.28 -7.01
C MET A 30 21.32 -2.25 -7.16
N GLN A 31 20.97 -0.98 -7.40
CA GLN A 31 21.95 0.11 -7.47
C GLN A 31 22.73 0.30 -6.16
N LEU A 32 22.06 0.13 -5.01
CA LEU A 32 22.68 0.17 -3.69
C LEU A 32 23.68 -0.98 -3.51
N ALA A 33 23.32 -2.20 -3.92
CA ALA A 33 24.21 -3.36 -3.89
C ALA A 33 25.47 -3.13 -4.75
N LEU A 34 25.31 -2.47 -5.90
CA LEU A 34 26.40 -2.08 -6.79
C LEU A 34 27.20 -0.86 -6.29
N LYS A 35 26.83 -0.26 -5.14
CA LYS A 35 27.40 0.98 -4.58
C LYS A 35 27.42 2.17 -5.56
N ARG A 36 26.50 2.18 -6.53
CA ARG A 36 26.33 3.24 -7.54
C ARG A 36 25.06 4.07 -7.31
N LEU A 37 24.49 4.01 -6.11
CA LEU A 37 23.28 4.75 -5.80
C LEU A 37 23.62 6.20 -5.48
N ASP A 38 23.24 7.11 -6.36
CA ASP A 38 23.53 8.55 -6.21
C ASP A 38 22.88 9.15 -4.95
N ASN A 39 21.69 8.68 -4.55
CA ASN A 39 20.98 9.23 -3.40
C ASN A 39 20.25 8.17 -2.56
N PRO A 40 20.85 7.73 -1.42
CA PRO A 40 20.24 6.75 -0.52
C PRO A 40 18.97 7.26 0.20
N LEU A 41 18.76 8.58 0.29
CA LEU A 41 17.53 9.14 0.87
C LEU A 41 16.32 8.83 0.00
N LYS A 42 16.49 8.77 -1.33
CA LYS A 42 15.39 8.43 -2.26
C LYS A 42 14.85 7.03 -2.01
N ALA A 43 15.72 6.04 -1.79
CA ALA A 43 15.29 4.68 -1.45
C ALA A 43 14.48 4.64 -0.13
N ARG A 44 14.80 5.52 0.83
CA ARG A 44 14.04 5.64 2.08
C ARG A 44 12.69 6.33 1.86
N THR A 45 12.61 7.35 1.00
CA THR A 45 11.34 8.01 0.67
C THR A 45 10.40 7.10 -0.11
N THR A 46 10.89 6.40 -1.15
CA THR A 46 10.10 5.47 -1.96
C THR A 46 9.53 4.33 -1.11
N ARG A 47 10.32 3.78 -0.18
CA ARG A 47 9.84 2.78 0.79
C ARG A 47 8.74 3.31 1.71
N ARG A 48 8.83 4.57 2.17
CA ARG A 48 7.78 5.20 2.99
C ARG A 48 6.51 5.46 2.18
N ASP A 49 6.66 5.89 0.93
CA ASP A 49 5.52 6.12 0.05
C ASP A 49 4.80 4.81 -0.28
N LEU A 50 5.53 3.71 -0.56
CA LEU A 50 4.95 2.37 -0.72
C LEU A 50 4.17 1.92 0.53
N ALA A 51 4.72 2.15 1.72
CA ALA A 51 4.04 1.82 2.96
C ALA A 51 2.73 2.59 3.12
N ARG A 52 2.72 3.90 2.82
CA ARG A 52 1.50 4.73 2.88
C ARG A 52 0.42 4.25 1.92
N VAL A 53 0.78 3.92 0.68
CA VAL A 53 -0.16 3.37 -0.31
C VAL A 53 -0.79 2.07 0.19
N ARG A 54 0.02 1.15 0.73
CA ARG A 54 -0.46 -0.11 1.30
C ARG A 54 -1.38 0.10 2.50
N THR A 55 -1.07 1.05 3.37
CA THR A 55 -1.93 1.39 4.51
C THR A 55 -3.29 1.91 4.04
N ILE A 56 -3.34 2.85 3.09
CA ILE A 56 -4.61 3.39 2.57
C ILE A 56 -5.41 2.30 1.84
N MET A 57 -4.75 1.42 1.08
CA MET A 57 -5.41 0.26 0.47
C MET A 57 -6.06 -0.63 1.53
N ASN A 58 -5.37 -0.88 2.65
CA ASN A 58 -5.91 -1.66 3.77
C ASN A 58 -7.03 -0.91 4.50
N GLU A 59 -6.92 0.39 4.71
CA GLU A 59 -8.00 1.23 5.28
C GLU A 59 -9.27 1.13 4.42
N LYS A 60 -9.15 1.28 3.10
CA LYS A 60 -10.27 1.14 2.16
C LYS A 60 -10.87 -0.28 2.18
N LYS A 61 -10.03 -1.32 2.21
CA LYS A 61 -10.49 -2.72 2.34
C LYS A 61 -11.21 -2.96 3.66
N ARG A 62 -10.72 -2.42 4.78
CA ARG A 62 -11.35 -2.56 6.10
C ARG A 62 -12.65 -1.76 6.20
N ALA A 63 -12.72 -0.58 5.59
CA ALA A 63 -13.96 0.19 5.50
C ALA A 63 -15.04 -0.56 4.70
N GLY A 64 -14.67 -1.20 3.58
CA GLY A 64 -15.59 -2.07 2.83
C GLY A 64 -15.92 -3.38 3.55
N ALA A 65 -14.98 -3.95 4.32
CA ALA A 65 -15.20 -5.18 5.09
C ALA A 65 -16.01 -4.95 6.38
N ALA A 66 -16.05 -3.73 6.92
CA ALA A 66 -16.89 -3.38 8.06
C ALA A 66 -18.39 -3.51 7.75
N GLU A 67 -18.80 -3.35 6.49
CA GLU A 67 -20.18 -3.66 6.06
C GLU A 67 -20.42 -5.17 5.93
N ALA A 68 -19.42 -5.96 5.52
CA ALA A 68 -19.57 -7.42 5.38
C ALA A 68 -19.53 -8.18 6.72
N ALA A 69 -18.83 -7.66 7.73
CA ALA A 69 -18.74 -8.28 9.06
C ALA A 69 -20.03 -8.16 9.90
N GLY A 70 -20.95 -7.25 9.53
CA GLY A 70 -22.26 -7.13 10.17
C GLY A 70 -23.26 -8.23 9.80
N ALA A 71 -22.97 -9.06 8.80
CA ALA A 71 -23.88 -10.13 8.34
C ALA A 71 -23.54 -11.54 8.91
N ALA A 72 -22.41 -11.71 9.58
CA ALA A 72 -21.95 -13.03 10.03
C ALA A 72 -22.24 -13.35 11.51
N ASP A 73 -22.70 -12.39 12.32
CA ASP A 73 -23.06 -12.58 13.74
C ASP A 73 -24.57 -12.75 13.95
N ALA A 74 -25.21 -13.62 13.17
CA ALA A 74 -26.61 -14.00 13.36
C ALA A 74 -26.87 -15.50 13.14
N GLY A 75 -25.85 -16.35 13.31
CA GLY A 75 -25.88 -17.74 12.82
C GLY A 75 -25.45 -18.85 13.78
N THR A 76 -25.04 -18.58 15.02
CA THR A 76 -24.70 -19.64 15.99
C THR A 76 -25.51 -19.52 17.27
N LYS A 77 -26.83 -19.60 17.12
CA LYS A 77 -27.71 -20.19 18.13
C LYS A 77 -28.43 -21.37 17.48
N LYS A 78 -28.41 -22.52 18.17
CA LYS A 78 -29.26 -23.71 18.01
C LYS A 78 -28.66 -24.88 17.21
N ALA A 79 -28.02 -25.81 17.91
CA ALA A 79 -28.50 -27.18 18.17
C ALA A 79 -27.49 -27.92 19.05
#